data_AF-A0A5K1H2N3-F1
#
_entry.id   AF-A0A5K1H2N3-F1
#
_cell.length_a   1.000
_cell.length_b   1.000
_cell.length_c   1.000
_cell.angle_alpha   90.00
_cell.angle_beta   90.00
_cell.angle_gamma   90.00
#
_symmetry.space_group_name_H-M   'P 1'
#
loop_
_entity.id
_entity.type
_entity.pdbx_description
1 polymer ?
#
loop_
_entity_poly.entity_id
_entity_poly.type
_entity_poly.pdbx_seq_one_letter_code
_entity_poly.pdbx_strand_id
1 'polypeptide(L)' 'LSEVLCKCGFRRSQLDHSLFIKQGTSGIVILIVHVDDIVLIGQSDQEIAQTKEFLQKHFVIKDLGQLHYFLGIE' A
#
# COMPACT_ATOMS: atom_id res chain seq x y z
N LEU A 1 4.95 -6.01 10.68
CA LEU A 1 4.37 -5.25 9.55
C LEU A 1 2.87 -5.03 9.72
N SER A 2 2.08 -6.10 9.82
CA SER A 2 0.62 -5.98 9.79
C SER A 2 -0.02 -5.19 10.94
N GLU A 3 0.54 -5.27 12.16
CA GLU A 3 0.04 -4.50 13.31
C GLU A 3 0.34 -3.00 13.13
N VAL A 4 1.52 -2.68 12.59
CA VAL A 4 1.94 -1.30 12.29
C VAL A 4 1.06 -0.69 11.19
N LEU A 5 0.76 -1.47 10.14
CA LEU A 5 -0.17 -1.07 9.09
C LEU A 5 -1.59 -0.85 9.64
N CYS A 6 -2.06 -1.74 10.52
CA CYS A 6 -3.36 -1.59 11.19
C CYS A 6 -3.42 -0.29 12.02
N LYS A 7 -2.35 0.03 12.76
CA LYS A 7 -2.23 1.30 13.50
C LYS A 7 -2.19 2.53 12.58
N CYS A 8 -1.71 2.39 11.36
CA CYS A 8 -1.68 3.46 10.36
C CYS A 8 -3.02 3.64 9.60
N GLY A 9 -4.04 2.84 9.96
CA GLY A 9 -5.39 2.91 9.37
C GLY A 9 -5.60 1.97 8.19
N PHE A 10 -4.67 1.06 7.90
CA PHE A 10 -4.88 0.02 6.90
C PHE A 10 -5.72 -1.13 7.46
N ARG A 11 -6.76 -1.53 6.74
CA ARG A 11 -7.46 -2.78 6.98
C ARG A 11 -6.83 -3.89 6.16
N ARG A 12 -6.51 -5.00 6.80
CA ARG A 12 -6.11 -6.22 6.09
C ARG A 12 -7.34 -6.84 5.43
N SER A 13 -7.19 -7.33 4.21
CA SER A 13 -8.21 -8.14 3.55
C SER A 13 -8.41 -9.46 4.30
N GLN A 14 -9.64 -9.96 4.31
CA GLN A 14 -9.96 -11.28 4.86
C GLN A 14 -9.62 -12.41 3.88
N LEU A 15 -9.60 -12.11 2.58
CA LEU A 15 -9.31 -13.09 1.52
C LEU A 15 -7.80 -13.29 1.34
N ASP A 16 -7.03 -12.22 1.51
CA ASP A 16 -5.59 -12.22 1.32
C ASP A 16 -4.89 -11.52 2.49
N HIS A 17 -4.12 -12.29 3.27
CA HIS A 17 -3.36 -11.75 4.41
C HIS A 17 -2.20 -10.84 4.01
N SER A 18 -1.81 -10.89 2.74
CA SER A 18 -0.83 -10.01 2.10
C SER A 18 -1.42 -8.65 1.72
N LEU A 19 -2.75 -8.53 1.60
CA LEU A 19 -3.38 -7.35 1.04
C LEU A 19 -3.94 -6.43 2.15
N PHE A 20 -3.58 -5.17 2.07
CA PHE A 20 -3.95 -4.12 3.00
C PHE A 20 -4.56 -2.95 2.22
N ILE A 21 -5.68 -2.44 2.70
CA ILE A 21 -6.42 -1.35 2.04
C ILE A 21 -6.64 -0.26 3.09
N LYS A 22 -6.30 0.97 2.73
CA LYS A 22 -6.60 2.17 3.48
C LYS A 22 -7.45 3.06 2.60
N GLN A 23 -8.64 3.41 3.08
CA GLN A 23 -9.48 4.40 2.44
C GLN A 23 -9.25 5.73 3.16
N GLY A 24 -8.59 6.66 2.48
CA GLY A 24 -8.40 8.03 2.92
C GLY A 24 -9.52 8.93 2.39
N THR A 25 -9.49 10.20 2.80
CA THR A 25 -10.45 11.21 2.38
C THR A 25 -10.31 11.59 0.90
N SER A 26 -9.10 11.44 0.35
CA SER A 26 -8.73 11.85 -1.01
C SER A 26 -8.49 10.66 -1.97
N GLY A 27 -8.73 9.44 -1.52
CA GLY A 27 -8.54 8.26 -2.36
C GLY A 27 -8.40 6.96 -1.58
N ILE A 28 -8.08 5.90 -2.33
CA ILE A 28 -7.80 4.57 -1.77
C ILE A 28 -6.31 4.30 -1.97
N VAL A 29 -5.69 3.74 -0.94
CA VAL A 29 -4.32 3.20 -0.97
C VAL A 29 -4.40 1.71 -0.69
N ILE A 30 -3.86 0.91 -1.61
CA ILE A 30 -3.77 -0.54 -1.52
C ILE A 30 -2.30 -0.89 -1.40
N LEU A 31 -2.00 -1.83 -0.51
CA LEU A 31 -0.66 -2.24 -0.16
C LEU A 31 -0.64 -3.75 -0.14
N ILE A 32 0.18 -4.35 -0.99
CA ILE A 32 0.30 -5.80 -1.15
C ILE A 32 1.69 -6.19 -0.68
N VAL A 33 1.74 -7.04 0.34
CA VAL A 33 2.98 -7.55 0.93
C VAL A 33 3.18 -8.97 0.45
N HIS A 34 4.19 -9.19 -0.39
CA HIS A 34 4.73 -10.51 -0.69
C HIS A 34 6.05 -10.72 0.07
N VAL A 35 6.47 -11.98 0.19
CA VAL A 35 7.60 -12.39 1.03
C VAL A 35 8.86 -11.56 0.80
N ASP A 36 9.12 -11.16 -0.45
CA ASP A 36 10.30 -10.37 -0.84
C ASP A 36 9.98 -8.96 -1.38
N ASP A 37 8.73 -8.68 -1.73
CA ASP A 37 8.34 -7.43 -2.39
C ASP A 37 7.09 -6.81 -1.76
N ILE A 38 7.08 -5.49 -1.63
CA ILE A 38 5.91 -4.74 -1.20
C ILE A 38 5.47 -3.84 -2.36
N VAL A 39 4.23 -4.03 -2.79
CA VAL A 39 3.61 -3.20 -3.82
C VAL A 39 2.70 -2.18 -3.14
N LEU A 40 2.93 -0.91 -3.42
CA LEU A 40 2.09 0.20 -2.97
C LEU A 40 1.36 0.80 -4.17
N ILE A 41 0.04 0.86 -4.06
CA ILE A 41 -0.86 1.41 -5.07
C ILE A 41 -1.67 2.49 -4.36
N GLY A 42 -1.82 3.67 -4.95
CA GLY A 42 -2.69 4.69 -4.38
C GLY A 42 -3.21 5.62 -5.44
N GLN A 43 -4.32 6.26 -5.14
CA GLN A 43 -4.97 7.19 -6.06
C GLN A 43 -4.42 8.62 -5.97
N SER A 44 -3.89 9.00 -4.79
CA SER A 44 -3.31 10.32 -4.55
C SER A 44 -1.81 10.18 -4.31
N ASP A 45 -1.01 10.88 -5.11
CA ASP A 45 0.46 10.87 -4.99
C ASP A 45 0.93 11.28 -3.58
N GLN A 46 0.19 12.20 -2.95
CA GLN A 46 0.45 12.63 -1.58
C GLN A 46 0.25 11.50 -0.55
N GLU A 47 -0.84 10.71 -0.65
CA GLU A 47 -1.06 9.57 0.25
C GLU A 47 -0.08 8.42 -0.03
N ILE A 48 0.29 8.23 -1.30
CA ILE A 48 1.34 7.27 -1.68
C ILE A 48 2.67 7.71 -1.05
N ALA A 49 3.08 8.96 -1.21
CA ALA A 49 4.33 9.48 -0.67
C ALA A 49 4.39 9.36 0.86
N GLN A 50 3.31 9.70 1.57
CA GLN A 50 3.22 9.53 3.02
C GLN A 50 3.31 8.06 3.45
N THR A 51 2.57 7.17 2.77
CA THR A 51 2.60 5.73 3.07
C THR A 51 3.98 5.14 2.75
N LYS A 52 4.58 5.56 1.64
CA LYS A 52 5.92 5.18 1.20
C LYS A 52 6.97 5.61 2.22
N GLU A 53 6.96 6.84 2.68
CA GLU A 53 7.92 7.31 3.70
C GLU A 53 7.77 6.53 5.01
N PHE A 54 6.54 6.26 5.43
CA PHE A 54 6.25 5.47 6.61
C PHE A 54 6.78 4.02 6.48
N LEU A 55 6.56 3.41 5.32
CA LEU A 55 7.07 2.09 4.98
C LEU A 55 8.59 2.08 4.91
N GLN A 56 9.23 3.06 4.25
CA GLN A 56 10.71 3.16 4.16
C GLN A 56 11.37 3.25 5.53
N LYS A 57 10.70 3.90 6.50
CA LYS A 57 11.19 3.97 7.88
C LYS A 57 11.15 2.63 8.62
N HIS A 58 10.25 1.73 8.27
CA HIS A 58 10.05 0.47 8.99
C HIS A 58 10.48 -0.78 8.19
N PHE A 59 10.59 -0.67 6.86
CA PHE A 59 10.81 -1.76 5.91
C PHE A 59 11.62 -1.30 4.70
N VAL A 60 12.45 -2.18 4.17
CA VAL A 60 13.16 -1.96 2.91
C VAL A 60 12.16 -2.19 1.77
N ILE A 61 11.58 -1.10 1.27
CA ILE A 61 10.68 -1.13 0.11
C ILE A 61 11.43 -0.77 -1.17
N LYS A 62 11.27 -1.59 -2.20
CA LYS A 62 11.66 -1.25 -3.57
C LYS A 62 10.60 -0.34 -4.17
N ASP A 63 11.01 0.86 -4.53
CA ASP A 63 10.15 1.78 -5.27
C ASP A 63 10.07 1.34 -6.73
N LEU A 64 8.90 0.83 -7.13
CA LEU A 64 8.65 0.44 -8.52
C LEU A 64 8.15 1.62 -9.37
N GLY A 65 8.04 2.82 -8.79
CA GLY A 65 7.50 4.01 -9.45
C GLY A 65 5.97 4.05 -9.42
N GLN A 66 5.40 5.05 -10.10
CA GLN A 66 3.95 5.23 -10.18
C GLN A 66 3.33 4.12 -11.04
N LEU A 67 2.59 3.22 -10.40
CA LEU A 67 1.84 2.18 -11.10
C LEU A 67 0.64 2.84 -11.78
N HIS A 68 0.79 3.22 -13.05
CA HIS A 68 -0.26 3.92 -13.80
C HIS A 68 -1.45 3.01 -14.13
N TYR A 69 -1.25 1.69 -14.15
CA TYR A 69 -2.26 0.71 -14.51
C TYR A 69 -1.98 -0.62 -13.80
N PHE A 70 -2.83 -0.99 -12.84
CA PHE A 70 -3.06 -2.39 -12.50
C PHE A 70 -4.55 -2.61 -12.43
N LEU A 71 -5.12 -2.86 -13.60
CA LEU A 71 -6.10 -3.91 -13.83
C LEU A 71 -6.31 -3.87 -15.34
N GLY A 72 -6.15 -5.01 -16.01
CA GLY A 72 -6.60 -5.20 -17.37
C GLY A 72 -8.13 -5.17 -17.45
N ILE A 73 -8.73 -4.04 -17.07
CA ILE A 73 -10.08 -3.66 -17.43
C ILE A 73 -9.90 -2.57 -18.49
N GLU A 74 -10.01 -3.02 -19.73
CA GLU A 74 -10.43 -2.18 -20.86
C GLU A 74 -11.96 -2.12 -20.88
#